data_AF-A0A0D1L8P4-F1
#
_entry.id   AF-A0A0D1L8P4-F1
#
_cell.length_a   1.000
_cell.length_b   1.000
_cell.length_c   1.000
_cell.angle_alpha   90.00
_cell.angle_beta   90.00
_cell.angle_gamma   90.00
#
_symmetry.space_group_name_H-M   'P 1'
#
loop_
_entity.id
_entity.type
_entity.pdbx_description
1 polymer ?
#
loop_
_entity_poly.entity_id
_entity_poly.type
_entity_poly.pdbx_seq_one_letter_code
_entity_poly.pdbx_strand_id
1 'polypeptide(L)'
;MDEHGIDAELPHLIRLDRNIPGWMHDQRALQTTGRALTLCSAIFGAMVVAGAGPELMFPANMTPATLGTLPWVALWTVAALLGMWHVKAAAMQHRMRAASRELRFESLSRATDYAEDILTLSGHGPADVTWRVVAVAPLTALVYAASTRGNGEGMPWVREMVERLNTEGASGWHAAAQAVTDIDEKLQPSIDRWAAAPAAQRGSVALVMREAVGSMAGARA
;
A
#
# COMPACT_ATOMS: atom_id res chain seq x y z
N MET A 1 5.38 -55.08 -30.85
CA MET A 1 6.70 -55.08 -30.19
C MET A 1 6.86 -53.66 -29.71
N ASP A 2 6.67 -53.52 -28.41
CA ASP A 2 6.38 -52.28 -27.69
C ASP A 2 7.66 -51.47 -27.43
N GLU A 3 7.61 -50.16 -27.69
CA GLU A 3 8.55 -49.21 -27.10
C GLU A 3 7.81 -48.42 -26.02
N HIS A 4 7.85 -48.99 -24.82
CA HIS A 4 7.39 -48.41 -23.58
C HIS A 4 8.63 -48.02 -22.75
N GLY A 5 8.77 -46.72 -22.50
CA GLY A 5 9.31 -46.12 -21.28
C GLY A 5 10.80 -46.29 -20.97
N ILE A 6 11.53 -45.16 -20.91
CA ILE A 6 12.40 -44.80 -19.78
C ILE A 6 12.40 -43.26 -19.65
N ASP A 7 11.32 -42.73 -19.09
CA ASP A 7 11.36 -41.49 -18.30
C ASP A 7 11.65 -41.93 -16.86
N ALA A 8 12.89 -41.75 -16.38
CA ALA A 8 13.20 -41.85 -14.97
C ALA A 8 14.47 -41.06 -14.62
N GLU A 9 14.26 -40.11 -13.70
CA GLU A 9 15.20 -39.70 -12.65
C GLU A 9 16.43 -38.87 -13.03
N LEU A 10 16.27 -37.55 -12.94
CA LEU A 10 17.28 -36.72 -12.28
C LEU A 10 16.65 -35.86 -11.16
N PRO A 11 17.33 -35.75 -10.00
CA PRO A 11 16.74 -35.37 -8.73
C PRO A 11 16.57 -33.86 -8.57
N HIS A 12 15.56 -33.54 -7.77
CA HIS A 12 15.15 -32.24 -7.25
C HIS A 12 16.32 -31.36 -6.80
N LEU A 13 16.90 -30.63 -7.74
CA LEU A 13 17.73 -29.46 -7.44
C LEU A 13 16.80 -28.35 -6.99
N ILE A 14 16.67 -28.26 -5.67
CA ILE A 14 15.97 -27.24 -4.92
C ILE A 14 16.39 -25.86 -5.46
N ARG A 15 15.53 -25.26 -6.30
CA ARG A 15 15.55 -23.83 -6.58
C ARG A 15 15.12 -23.10 -5.30
N LEU A 16 16.07 -22.91 -4.40
CA LEU A 16 16.01 -21.92 -3.31
C LEU A 16 16.28 -20.53 -3.90
N ASP A 17 15.44 -20.09 -4.83
CA ASP A 17 15.38 -18.69 -5.22
C ASP A 17 13.98 -18.40 -5.78
N ARG A 18 13.36 -17.31 -5.31
CA ARG A 18 11.94 -16.89 -5.49
C ARG A 18 10.89 -17.53 -4.59
N ASN A 19 11.01 -17.29 -3.28
CA ASN A 19 9.81 -16.94 -2.51
C ASN A 19 10.20 -16.06 -1.32
N ILE A 20 10.80 -14.89 -1.61
CA ILE A 20 10.82 -13.82 -0.63
C ILE A 20 9.40 -13.25 -0.62
N PRO A 21 8.64 -13.34 0.48
CA PRO A 21 7.28 -12.83 0.53
C PRO A 21 7.26 -11.33 0.19
N GLY A 22 6.29 -10.89 -0.63
CA GLY A 22 6.17 -9.48 -1.04
C GLY A 22 6.15 -8.48 0.12
N TRP A 23 5.64 -8.87 1.29
CA TRP A 23 5.65 -8.05 2.51
C TRP A 23 7.06 -7.68 3.00
N MET A 24 8.08 -8.48 2.67
CA MET A 24 9.47 -8.23 3.01
C MET A 24 10.13 -7.20 2.07
N HIS A 25 9.62 -7.08 0.84
CA HIS A 25 9.97 -5.99 -0.07
C HIS A 25 9.26 -4.68 0.33
N ASP A 26 8.02 -4.74 0.79
CA ASP A 26 7.27 -3.56 1.27
C ASP A 26 7.83 -2.97 2.58
N GLN A 27 8.29 -3.83 3.50
CA GLN A 27 9.01 -3.36 4.68
C GLN A 27 10.34 -2.70 4.30
N ARG A 28 11.07 -3.26 3.33
CA ARG A 28 12.28 -2.63 2.80
C ARG A 28 11.96 -1.33 2.07
N ALA A 29 10.87 -1.26 1.32
CA ALA A 29 10.45 -0.08 0.56
C ALA A 29 10.04 1.08 1.47
N LEU A 30 9.20 0.84 2.48
CA LEU A 30 8.84 1.82 3.51
C LEU A 30 10.05 2.21 4.38
N GLN A 31 10.92 1.25 4.71
CA GLN A 31 12.19 1.57 5.34
C GLN A 31 13.09 2.37 4.41
N THR A 32 13.12 2.12 3.10
CA THR A 32 13.95 2.88 2.17
C THR A 32 13.40 4.27 1.91
N THR A 33 12.08 4.49 1.85
CA THR A 33 11.49 5.83 1.68
C THR A 33 11.64 6.65 2.96
N GLY A 34 11.41 6.03 4.12
CA GLY A 34 11.69 6.65 5.42
C GLY A 34 13.18 6.92 5.61
N ARG A 35 14.06 5.97 5.26
CA ARG A 35 15.52 6.16 5.28
C ARG A 35 15.97 7.19 4.27
N ALA A 36 15.39 7.26 3.08
CA ALA A 36 15.72 8.23 2.04
C ALA A 36 15.32 9.64 2.47
N LEU A 37 14.14 9.83 3.08
CA LEU A 37 13.75 11.11 3.69
C LEU A 37 14.66 11.47 4.86
N THR A 38 15.04 10.50 5.69
CA THR A 38 15.99 10.72 6.80
C THR A 38 17.38 11.07 6.27
N LEU A 39 17.84 10.41 5.19
CA LEU A 39 19.10 10.69 4.51
C LEU A 39 19.08 12.06 3.85
N CYS A 40 18.02 12.41 3.11
CA CYS A 40 17.86 13.73 2.50
C CYS A 40 17.78 14.82 3.57
N SER A 41 17.12 14.57 4.70
CA SER A 41 17.10 15.46 5.86
C SER A 41 18.50 15.64 6.47
N ALA A 42 19.25 14.55 6.66
CA ALA A 42 20.61 14.59 7.18
C ALA A 42 21.58 15.28 6.20
N ILE A 43 21.44 15.03 4.90
CA ILE A 43 22.21 15.68 3.83
C ILE A 43 21.88 17.17 3.79
N PHE A 44 20.61 17.54 3.88
CA PHE A 44 20.19 18.95 3.93
C PHE A 44 20.73 19.64 5.19
N GLY A 45 20.60 19.02 6.36
CA GLY A 45 21.20 19.52 7.60
C GLY A 45 22.72 19.71 7.47
N ALA A 46 23.42 18.73 6.90
CA ALA A 46 24.85 18.81 6.63
C ALA A 46 25.20 19.91 5.61
N MET A 47 24.39 20.12 4.57
CA MET A 47 24.56 21.20 3.61
C MET A 47 24.33 22.59 4.23
N VAL A 48 23.35 22.73 5.12
CA VAL A 48 23.13 24.00 5.84
C VAL A 48 24.31 24.28 6.79
N VAL A 49 24.84 23.26 7.48
CA VAL A 49 26.04 23.39 8.34
C VAL A 49 27.28 23.72 7.52
N ALA A 50 27.48 23.05 6.38
CA ALA A 50 28.62 23.28 5.51
C ALA A 50 28.56 24.64 4.79
N GLY A 51 27.37 25.10 4.40
CA GLY A 51 27.16 26.37 3.70
C GLY A 51 27.18 27.58 4.61
N ALA A 52 26.65 27.48 5.83
CA ALA A 52 26.73 28.56 6.82
C ALA A 52 28.09 28.59 7.54
N GLY A 53 28.79 27.46 7.61
CA GLY A 53 30.02 27.31 8.38
C GLY A 53 29.76 27.11 9.89
N PRO A 54 30.66 26.39 10.58
CA PRO A 54 30.48 26.06 12.00
C PRO A 54 30.42 27.30 12.90
N GLU A 55 31.10 28.38 12.51
CA GLU A 55 31.17 29.64 13.27
C GLU A 55 29.82 30.37 13.36
N LEU A 56 28.96 30.24 12.35
CA LEU A 56 27.63 30.86 12.31
C LEU A 56 26.56 29.98 12.99
N MET A 57 26.72 28.66 12.95
CA MET A 57 25.82 27.70 13.59
C MET A 57 26.10 27.53 15.08
N PHE A 58 27.38 27.48 15.46
CA PHE A 58 27.89 27.18 16.80
C PHE A 58 28.91 28.21 17.27
N PRO A 59 28.55 29.51 17.35
CA PRO A 59 29.45 30.51 17.91
C PRO A 59 29.74 30.23 19.38
N ALA A 60 30.97 30.53 19.83
CA ALA A 60 31.41 30.29 21.21
C ALA A 60 30.54 30.98 22.27
N ASN A 61 29.84 32.06 21.89
CA ASN A 61 28.87 32.81 22.68
C ASN A 61 27.46 32.65 22.12
N MET A 62 26.96 31.41 22.07
CA MET A 62 25.61 31.10 21.61
C MET A 62 24.57 31.84 22.46
N THR A 63 23.76 32.69 21.83
CA THR A 63 22.66 33.44 22.48
C THR A 63 21.32 33.05 21.88
N PRO A 64 20.18 33.36 22.53
CA PRO A 64 18.86 33.12 21.95
C PRO A 64 18.66 33.79 20.58
N ALA A 65 19.31 34.93 20.32
CA ALA A 65 19.27 35.61 19.03
C ALA A 65 19.91 34.79 17.90
N THR A 66 20.90 33.95 18.22
CA THR A 66 21.55 33.04 17.26
C THR A 66 20.56 32.02 16.68
N LEU A 67 19.59 31.56 17.49
CA LEU A 67 18.54 30.62 17.05
C LEU A 67 17.53 31.27 16.07
N GLY A 68 17.47 32.60 16.02
CA GLY A 68 16.64 33.35 15.08
C GLY A 68 17.31 33.62 13.73
N THR A 69 18.56 33.19 13.53
CA THR A 69 19.26 33.37 12.26
C THR A 69 18.74 32.42 11.19
N LEU A 70 18.87 32.82 9.92
CA LEU A 70 18.39 32.07 8.74
C LEU A 70 18.73 30.56 8.75
N PRO A 71 19.96 30.12 9.10
CA PRO A 71 20.31 28.69 9.12
C PRO A 71 19.51 27.90 10.16
N TRP A 72 19.34 28.47 11.36
CA TRP A 72 18.57 27.84 12.43
C TRP A 72 17.07 27.80 12.11
N VAL A 73 16.51 28.88 11.56
CA VAL A 73 15.11 28.92 11.12
C VAL A 73 14.84 27.88 10.03
N ALA A 74 15.74 27.74 9.05
CA ALA A 74 15.62 26.73 8.00
C ALA A 74 15.67 25.30 8.58
N LEU A 75 16.57 25.04 9.52
CA LEU A 75 16.69 23.74 10.20
C LEU A 75 15.40 23.40 10.98
N TRP A 76 14.88 24.34 11.77
CA TRP A 76 13.64 24.15 12.53
C TRP A 76 12.42 23.94 11.62
N THR A 77 12.37 24.63 10.48
CA THR A 77 11.28 24.49 9.51
C THR A 77 11.26 23.07 8.92
N VAL A 78 12.43 22.56 8.50
CA VAL A 78 12.54 21.18 7.98
C VAL A 78 12.20 20.16 9.06
N ALA A 79 12.69 20.35 10.29
CA ALA A 79 12.37 19.47 11.42
C ALA A 79 10.86 19.46 11.74
N ALA A 80 10.21 20.62 11.72
CA ALA A 80 8.77 20.74 11.94
C ALA A 80 7.94 20.07 10.83
N LEU A 81 8.34 20.24 9.57
CA LEU A 81 7.68 19.57 8.43
C LEU A 81 7.80 18.05 8.52
N LEU A 82 8.98 17.53 8.88
CA LEU A 82 9.19 16.10 9.11
C LEU A 82 8.38 15.59 10.30
N GLY A 83 8.37 16.32 11.42
CA GLY A 83 7.54 15.99 12.58
C GLY A 83 6.05 15.92 12.23
N MET A 84 5.55 16.93 11.51
CA MET A 84 4.17 16.96 11.04
C MET A 84 3.85 15.79 10.09
N TRP A 85 4.77 15.44 9.20
CA TRP A 85 4.64 14.26 8.33
C TRP A 85 4.53 12.97 9.14
N HIS A 86 5.42 12.75 10.12
CA HIS A 86 5.38 11.57 10.99
C HIS A 86 4.08 11.50 11.80
N VAL A 87 3.60 12.62 12.34
CA VAL A 87 2.33 12.68 13.07
C VAL A 87 1.15 12.38 12.14
N LYS A 88 1.12 12.94 10.92
CA LYS A 88 0.07 12.63 9.94
C LYS A 88 0.08 11.16 9.53
N ALA A 89 1.24 10.60 9.24
CA ALA A 89 1.39 9.19 8.89
C ALA A 89 0.93 8.28 10.03
N ALA A 90 1.33 8.58 11.27
CA ALA A 90 0.93 7.82 12.45
C ALA A 90 -0.58 7.95 12.75
N ALA A 91 -1.14 9.16 12.63
CA ALA A 91 -2.57 9.39 12.82
C ALA A 91 -3.40 8.67 11.75
N MET A 92 -2.94 8.65 10.50
CA MET A 92 -3.59 7.94 9.40
C MET A 92 -3.51 6.42 9.61
N GLN A 93 -2.35 5.89 10.00
CA GLN A 93 -2.21 4.48 10.40
C GLN A 93 -3.13 4.12 11.57
N HIS A 94 -3.26 5.01 12.56
CA HIS A 94 -4.17 4.79 13.69
C HIS A 94 -5.64 4.78 13.24
N ARG A 95 -6.06 5.72 12.38
CA ARG A 95 -7.42 5.74 11.80
C ARG A 95 -7.70 4.48 10.98
N MET A 96 -6.75 4.02 10.19
CA MET A 96 -6.87 2.77 9.42
C MET A 96 -6.93 1.53 10.31
N ARG A 97 -6.18 1.51 11.42
CA ARG A 97 -6.26 0.44 12.44
C ARG A 97 -7.62 0.40 13.12
N ALA A 98 -8.25 1.54 13.36
CA ALA A 98 -9.61 1.63 13.89
C ALA A 98 -10.65 1.19 12.85
N ALA A 99 -10.56 1.69 11.61
CA ALA A 99 -11.46 1.33 10.51
C ALA A 99 -11.34 -0.14 10.07
N SER A 100 -10.17 -0.77 10.23
CA SER A 100 -9.96 -2.18 9.86
C SER A 100 -10.35 -3.19 10.94
N ARG A 101 -10.66 -2.75 12.16
CA ARG A 101 -11.25 -3.64 13.19
C ARG A 101 -12.76 -3.75 13.04
N GLU A 102 -13.38 -2.76 12.43
CA GLU A 102 -14.80 -2.73 12.16
C GLU A 102 -14.99 -2.00 10.81
N LEU A 103 -15.11 -2.72 9.69
CA LEU A 103 -15.54 -2.11 8.42
C LEU A 103 -17.02 -1.73 8.58
N ARG A 104 -17.30 -0.73 9.42
CA ARG A 104 -18.62 -0.13 9.64
C ARG A 104 -18.78 1.01 8.65
N PHE A 105 -18.92 0.67 7.38
CA PHE A 105 -19.26 1.67 6.37
C PHE A 105 -20.77 1.93 6.40
N GLU A 106 -21.13 3.11 6.89
CA GLU A 106 -22.52 3.59 6.87
C GLU A 106 -22.94 4.09 5.48
N SER A 107 -22.00 4.21 4.54
CA SER A 107 -22.25 4.65 3.17
C SER A 107 -21.22 4.10 2.19
N LEU A 108 -21.61 4.00 0.92
CA LEU A 108 -20.72 3.65 -0.18
C LEU A 108 -19.60 4.69 -0.35
N SER A 109 -19.89 5.97 -0.14
CA SER A 109 -18.88 7.05 -0.21
C SER A 109 -17.71 6.82 0.75
N ARG A 110 -17.99 6.40 1.98
CA ARG A 110 -16.95 6.12 2.99
C ARG A 110 -16.10 4.90 2.60
N ALA A 111 -16.70 3.91 1.94
CA ALA A 111 -15.96 2.78 1.39
C ALA A 111 -15.08 3.20 0.21
N THR A 112 -15.53 4.16 -0.61
CA THR A 112 -14.72 4.75 -1.69
C THR A 112 -13.54 5.52 -1.14
N ASP A 113 -13.76 6.44 -0.20
CA ASP A 113 -12.68 7.22 0.42
C ASP A 113 -11.63 6.29 1.05
N TYR A 114 -12.10 5.21 1.69
CA TYR A 114 -11.22 4.20 2.25
C TYR A 114 -10.42 3.45 1.17
N ALA A 115 -11.06 3.02 0.08
CA ALA A 115 -10.40 2.34 -1.03
C ALA A 115 -9.35 3.25 -1.69
N GLU A 116 -9.67 4.52 -1.90
CA GLU A 116 -8.73 5.53 -2.40
C GLU A 116 -7.54 5.69 -1.45
N ASP A 117 -7.79 5.90 -0.16
CA ASP A 117 -6.73 6.06 0.84
C ASP A 117 -5.76 4.86 0.84
N ILE A 118 -6.27 3.62 0.83
CA ILE A 118 -5.40 2.43 0.87
C ILE A 118 -4.60 2.27 -0.44
N LEU A 119 -5.18 2.60 -1.58
CA LEU A 119 -4.51 2.56 -2.88
C LEU A 119 -3.45 3.67 -3.02
N THR A 120 -3.73 4.86 -2.48
CA THR A 120 -2.79 5.97 -2.47
C THR A 120 -1.59 5.67 -1.58
N LEU A 121 -1.81 5.07 -0.41
CA LEU A 121 -0.74 4.74 0.54
C LEU A 121 0.15 3.59 0.09
N SER A 122 -0.33 2.68 -0.76
CA SER A 122 0.41 1.49 -1.16
C SER A 122 1.28 1.64 -2.42
N GLY A 123 1.05 2.66 -3.25
CA GLY A 123 1.66 2.69 -4.58
C GLY A 123 3.13 3.13 -4.63
N HIS A 124 3.92 2.41 -5.43
CA HIS A 124 5.35 2.58 -5.61
C HIS A 124 5.70 2.91 -7.07
N GLY A 125 5.15 4.00 -7.62
CA GLY A 125 5.64 4.60 -8.86
C GLY A 125 4.58 5.21 -9.80
N PRO A 126 5.01 5.76 -10.96
CA PRO A 126 4.13 6.43 -11.92
C PRO A 126 3.24 5.46 -12.71
N ALA A 127 3.75 4.27 -13.05
CA ALA A 127 2.98 3.23 -13.77
C ALA A 127 1.79 2.71 -12.94
N ASP A 128 1.89 2.78 -11.61
CA ASP A 128 0.83 2.38 -10.69
C ASP A 128 -0.31 3.40 -10.61
N VAL A 129 -0.11 4.65 -11.05
CA VAL A 129 -1.15 5.69 -10.94
C VAL A 129 -2.39 5.31 -11.74
N THR A 130 -2.22 4.90 -13.00
CA THR A 130 -3.33 4.51 -13.87
C THR A 130 -4.09 3.31 -13.32
N TRP A 131 -3.37 2.28 -12.86
CA TRP A 131 -3.98 1.07 -12.32
C TRP A 131 -4.67 1.31 -10.97
N ARG A 132 -4.14 2.21 -10.14
CA ARG A 132 -4.80 2.62 -8.88
C ARG A 132 -6.14 3.28 -9.13
N VAL A 133 -6.23 4.24 -10.05
CA VAL A 133 -7.50 4.93 -10.35
C VAL A 133 -8.58 3.95 -10.78
N VAL A 134 -8.23 2.97 -11.62
CA VAL A 134 -9.20 1.99 -12.12
C VAL A 134 -9.52 0.87 -11.10
N ALA A 135 -8.63 0.65 -10.13
CA ALA A 135 -8.80 -0.30 -9.02
C ALA A 135 -9.69 0.22 -7.89
N VAL A 136 -9.93 1.54 -7.79
CA VAL A 136 -10.80 2.12 -6.75
C VAL A 136 -12.18 1.47 -6.76
N ALA A 137 -12.87 1.47 -7.91
CA ALA A 137 -14.24 0.97 -8.02
C ALA A 137 -14.42 -0.50 -7.58
N PRO A 138 -13.66 -1.49 -8.11
CA PRO A 138 -13.80 -2.87 -7.66
C PRO A 138 -13.37 -3.07 -6.20
N LEU A 139 -12.38 -2.31 -5.71
CA LEU A 139 -11.96 -2.40 -4.31
C LEU A 139 -13.02 -1.83 -3.36
N THR A 140 -13.63 -0.70 -3.71
CA THR A 140 -14.80 -0.14 -3.00
C THR A 140 -15.91 -1.17 -2.88
N ALA A 141 -16.24 -1.87 -3.98
CA ALA A 141 -17.30 -2.87 -3.98
C ALA A 141 -16.99 -4.03 -3.01
N LEU A 142 -15.76 -4.55 -3.02
CA LEU A 142 -15.33 -5.60 -2.09
C LEU A 142 -15.32 -5.13 -0.64
N VAL A 143 -14.81 -3.93 -0.38
CA VAL A 143 -14.72 -3.36 0.98
C VAL A 143 -16.11 -3.06 1.54
N TYR A 144 -17.03 -2.57 0.71
CA TYR A 144 -18.42 -2.35 1.09
C TYR A 144 -19.17 -3.67 1.31
N ALA A 145 -18.97 -4.66 0.44
CA ALA A 145 -19.52 -6.01 0.62
C ALA A 145 -19.01 -6.66 1.91
N ALA A 146 -17.76 -6.45 2.26
CA ALA A 146 -17.17 -6.95 3.50
C ALA A 146 -17.61 -6.19 4.77
N SER A 147 -18.34 -5.08 4.60
CA SER A 147 -18.76 -4.23 5.70
C SER A 147 -19.81 -4.90 6.58
N THR A 148 -20.08 -4.32 7.76
CA THR A 148 -21.18 -4.77 8.63
C THR A 148 -22.57 -4.67 7.98
N ARG A 149 -22.71 -3.92 6.88
CA ARG A 149 -23.95 -3.89 6.08
C ARG A 149 -24.03 -4.97 5.01
N GLY A 150 -22.89 -5.58 4.66
CA GLY A 150 -22.84 -6.74 3.79
C GLY A 150 -22.65 -8.03 4.58
N ASN A 151 -21.60 -8.78 4.29
CA ASN A 151 -21.33 -10.07 4.95
C ASN A 151 -20.73 -9.95 6.37
N GLY A 152 -20.26 -8.76 6.77
CA GLY A 152 -19.69 -8.52 8.10
C GLY A 152 -18.34 -9.18 8.38
N GLU A 153 -17.72 -9.84 7.40
CA GLU A 153 -16.45 -10.57 7.58
C GLU A 153 -15.23 -9.66 7.62
N GLY A 154 -15.37 -8.42 7.17
CA GLY A 154 -14.33 -7.42 7.32
C GLY A 154 -13.13 -7.63 6.37
N MET A 155 -11.98 -7.09 6.79
CA MET A 155 -10.76 -7.08 5.96
C MET A 155 -10.18 -8.47 5.61
N PRO A 156 -10.30 -9.52 6.46
CA PRO A 156 -9.89 -10.87 6.08
C PRO A 156 -10.56 -11.39 4.80
N TRP A 157 -11.87 -11.18 4.66
CA TRP A 157 -12.62 -11.64 3.48
C TRP A 157 -12.17 -10.94 2.21
N VAL A 158 -11.99 -9.60 2.23
CA VAL A 158 -11.54 -8.91 1.02
C VAL A 158 -10.08 -9.26 0.68
N ARG A 159 -9.24 -9.61 1.66
CA ARG A 159 -7.91 -10.16 1.35
C ARG A 159 -7.99 -11.49 0.62
N GLU A 160 -8.82 -12.40 1.09
CA GLU A 160 -9.05 -13.68 0.43
C GLU A 160 -9.58 -13.46 -0.98
N MET A 161 -10.58 -12.60 -1.14
CA MET A 161 -11.19 -12.34 -2.44
C MET A 161 -10.18 -11.75 -3.43
N VAL A 162 -9.38 -10.77 -3.00
CA VAL A 162 -8.33 -10.17 -3.84
C VAL A 162 -7.23 -11.16 -4.21
N GLU A 163 -6.87 -12.09 -3.31
CA GLU A 163 -5.94 -13.16 -3.65
C GLU A 163 -6.52 -14.05 -4.76
N ARG A 164 -7.80 -14.42 -4.64
CA ARG A 164 -8.50 -15.20 -5.67
C ARG A 164 -8.58 -14.47 -7.02
N LEU A 165 -8.79 -13.16 -7.04
CA LEU A 165 -8.74 -12.36 -8.28
C LEU A 165 -7.40 -12.50 -9.01
N ASN A 166 -6.31 -12.58 -8.23
CA ASN A 166 -4.95 -12.68 -8.75
C ASN A 166 -4.60 -14.11 -9.19
N THR A 167 -5.03 -15.14 -8.46
CA THR A 167 -4.69 -16.54 -8.75
C THR A 167 -5.61 -17.19 -9.78
N GLU A 168 -6.92 -16.93 -9.69
CA GLU A 168 -7.95 -17.57 -10.52
C GLU A 168 -8.27 -16.74 -11.78
N GLY A 169 -7.82 -15.48 -11.84
CA GLY A 169 -8.06 -14.61 -12.99
C GLY A 169 -9.55 -14.45 -13.26
N ALA A 170 -10.00 -14.77 -14.49
CA ALA A 170 -11.37 -14.49 -14.92
C ALA A 170 -12.45 -15.19 -14.07
N SER A 171 -12.21 -16.42 -13.59
CA SER A 171 -13.15 -17.11 -12.70
C SER A 171 -13.20 -16.48 -11.31
N GLY A 172 -12.05 -15.99 -10.80
CA GLY A 172 -11.99 -15.23 -9.56
C GLY A 172 -12.80 -13.94 -9.64
N TRP A 173 -12.70 -13.21 -10.75
CA TRP A 173 -13.51 -12.01 -10.99
C TRP A 173 -15.02 -12.30 -11.08
N HIS A 174 -15.44 -13.41 -11.70
CA HIS A 174 -16.85 -13.82 -11.70
C HIS A 174 -17.34 -14.21 -10.30
N ALA A 175 -16.53 -14.97 -9.55
CA ALA A 175 -16.89 -15.36 -8.18
C ALA A 175 -17.00 -14.14 -7.25
N ALA A 176 -16.10 -13.16 -7.40
CA ALA A 176 -16.17 -11.90 -6.67
C ALA A 176 -17.42 -11.09 -7.06
N ALA A 177 -17.77 -11.04 -8.35
CA ALA A 177 -18.97 -10.36 -8.80
C ALA A 177 -20.23 -10.99 -8.20
N GLN A 178 -20.34 -12.32 -8.22
CA GLN A 178 -21.44 -13.06 -7.58
C GLN A 178 -21.53 -12.78 -6.08
N ALA A 179 -20.41 -12.89 -5.36
CA ALA A 179 -20.39 -12.65 -3.92
C ALA A 179 -20.77 -11.22 -3.54
N VAL A 180 -20.51 -10.24 -4.42
CA VAL A 180 -20.96 -8.85 -4.24
C VAL A 180 -22.42 -8.66 -4.62
N THR A 181 -22.92 -9.34 -5.67
CA THR A 181 -24.34 -9.32 -6.06
C THR A 181 -25.25 -9.82 -4.95
N ASP A 182 -24.83 -10.86 -4.22
CA ASP A 182 -25.58 -11.41 -3.07
C ASP A 182 -25.83 -10.37 -1.97
N ILE A 183 -25.07 -9.27 -1.97
CA ILE A 183 -25.15 -8.19 -0.98
C ILE A 183 -25.80 -6.93 -1.56
N ASP A 184 -25.32 -6.45 -2.71
CA ASP A 184 -25.85 -5.29 -3.43
C ASP A 184 -25.60 -5.44 -4.93
N GLU A 185 -26.67 -5.74 -5.67
CA GLU A 185 -26.68 -5.90 -7.12
C GLU A 185 -26.09 -4.70 -7.86
N LYS A 186 -26.20 -3.48 -7.32
CA LYS A 186 -25.69 -2.26 -7.98
C LYS A 186 -24.17 -2.21 -8.05
N LEU A 187 -23.48 -2.99 -7.22
CA LEU A 187 -22.02 -3.05 -7.18
C LEU A 187 -21.44 -4.09 -8.14
N GLN A 188 -22.25 -5.06 -8.58
CA GLN A 188 -21.84 -6.10 -9.52
C GLN A 188 -21.15 -5.55 -10.79
N PRO A 189 -21.67 -4.52 -11.49
CA PRO A 189 -21.06 -4.05 -12.74
C PRO A 189 -19.63 -3.52 -12.57
N SER A 190 -19.27 -3.06 -11.37
CA SER A 190 -17.93 -2.55 -11.08
C SER A 190 -16.86 -3.64 -11.05
N ILE A 191 -17.26 -4.88 -10.76
CA ILE A 191 -16.41 -6.08 -10.72
C ILE A 191 -16.53 -6.87 -12.02
N ASP A 192 -17.76 -7.10 -12.50
CA ASP A 192 -18.05 -7.96 -13.66
C ASP A 192 -17.33 -7.50 -14.94
N ARG A 193 -17.20 -6.19 -15.14
CA ARG A 193 -16.46 -5.60 -16.28
C ARG A 193 -15.02 -6.12 -16.40
N TRP A 194 -14.39 -6.49 -15.27
CA TRP A 194 -13.01 -6.96 -15.23
C TRP A 194 -12.88 -8.44 -15.55
N ALA A 195 -13.96 -9.20 -15.40
CA ALA A 195 -14.00 -10.60 -15.77
C ALA A 195 -13.87 -10.77 -17.31
N ALA A 196 -14.44 -9.83 -18.07
CA ALA A 196 -14.31 -9.74 -19.53
C ALA A 196 -13.04 -9.00 -20.01
N ALA A 197 -12.28 -8.35 -19.12
CA ALA A 197 -11.12 -7.57 -19.50
C ALA A 197 -9.92 -8.46 -19.92
N PRO A 198 -8.99 -7.92 -20.75
CA PRO A 198 -7.78 -8.64 -21.14
C PRO A 198 -6.97 -9.12 -19.94
N ALA A 199 -6.35 -10.31 -20.06
CA ALA A 199 -5.66 -10.99 -18.96
C ALA A 199 -4.58 -10.12 -18.27
N ALA A 200 -3.84 -9.33 -19.06
CA ALA A 200 -2.85 -8.41 -18.53
C ALA A 200 -3.47 -7.28 -17.70
N GLN A 201 -4.58 -6.70 -18.16
CA GLN A 201 -5.22 -5.57 -17.48
C GLN A 201 -5.86 -6.00 -16.16
N ARG A 202 -6.61 -7.11 -16.17
CA ARG A 202 -7.20 -7.66 -14.94
C ARG A 202 -6.13 -8.09 -13.95
N GLY A 203 -5.00 -8.62 -14.43
CA GLY A 203 -3.86 -9.00 -13.60
C GLY A 203 -3.23 -7.79 -12.92
N SER A 204 -3.01 -6.69 -13.64
CA SER A 204 -2.49 -5.44 -13.06
C SER A 204 -3.41 -4.87 -11.99
N VAL A 205 -4.72 -4.88 -12.21
CA VAL A 205 -5.71 -4.38 -11.23
C VAL A 205 -5.72 -5.24 -9.98
N ALA A 206 -5.79 -6.57 -10.14
CA ALA A 206 -5.77 -7.51 -9.03
C ALA A 206 -4.47 -7.40 -8.22
N LEU A 207 -3.33 -7.22 -8.89
CA LEU A 207 -2.03 -7.01 -8.25
C LEU A 207 -2.01 -5.75 -7.39
N VAL A 208 -2.44 -4.60 -7.94
CA VAL A 208 -2.49 -3.33 -7.21
C VAL A 208 -3.43 -3.41 -6.01
N MET A 209 -4.59 -4.06 -6.15
CA MET A 209 -5.50 -4.31 -5.04
C MET A 209 -4.86 -5.21 -3.97
N ARG A 210 -4.11 -6.25 -4.37
CA ARG A 210 -3.43 -7.18 -3.45
C ARG A 210 -2.35 -6.47 -2.65
N GLU A 211 -1.56 -5.63 -3.31
CA GLU A 211 -0.53 -4.81 -2.68
C GLU A 211 -1.14 -3.80 -1.69
N ALA A 212 -2.22 -3.13 -2.08
CA ALA A 212 -2.95 -2.22 -1.20
C ALA A 212 -3.46 -2.92 0.07
N VAL A 213 -4.15 -4.05 -0.08
CA VAL A 213 -4.68 -4.81 1.05
C VAL A 213 -3.59 -5.48 1.88
N GLY A 214 -2.50 -5.93 1.25
CA GLY A 214 -1.34 -6.55 1.90
C GLY A 214 -0.54 -5.57 2.76
N SER A 215 -0.36 -4.34 2.28
CA SER A 215 0.34 -3.27 3.01
C SER A 215 -0.31 -2.96 4.37
N MET A 216 -1.64 -3.10 4.48
CA MET A 216 -2.36 -2.95 5.75
C MET A 216 -2.12 -4.08 6.76
N ALA A 217 -1.75 -5.28 6.28
CA ALA A 217 -1.42 -6.41 7.14
C ALA A 217 -0.06 -6.25 7.81
N GLY A 218 0.93 -5.72 7.06
CA GLY A 218 2.29 -5.49 7.56
C GLY A 218 2.38 -4.42 8.66
N ALA A 219 1.42 -3.50 8.73
CA ALA A 219 1.33 -2.50 9.81
C ALA A 219 0.81 -3.05 11.15
N ARG A 220 0.48 -4.36 11.22
CA ARG A 220 -0.11 -5.07 12.36
C ARG A 220 0.86 -6.03 13.07
N ALA A 221 2.08 -6.21 12.55
CA ALA A 221 3.16 -7.00 13.15
C ALA A 221 4.24 -6.06 13.72
#